data_AF-A0A8H2VNN0-F1
#
_entry.id   AF-A0A8H2VNN0-F1
#
_cell.length_a   1.000
_cell.length_b   1.000
_cell.length_c   1.000
_cell.angle_alpha   90.00
_cell.angle_beta   90.00
_cell.angle_gamma   90.00
#
_symmetry.space_group_name_H-M   'P 1'
#
loop_
_entity.id
_entity.type
_entity.pdbx_description
1 polymer ?
#
loop_
_entity_poly.entity_id
_entity_poly.type
_entity_poly.pdbx_seq_one_letter_code
_entity_poly.pdbx_strand_id
1 'polypeptide(L)'
;MPTRAQLEEYASGVNEEVGKHFAYRAAIAIHDLICLSENEQRHDADLISVGKIFDFTPAPMMQERVRLSNYLLALDTVIPRYWAVRLQISCLEYADRCDIFRNQLNYLENSPNNGDSSKGEYEYLIRASAEARTKILGDINRARNFIVPDEQNALQWAFEIMAHQGPPEDLWFIKSLKNYYQISRPIMDGVSIEPSEFGDIDRDETWCVATGTWGPPSRLRPVRIVPSQVSTDEWGALFPITPYGKPYHPENGLMLDRQIAENYEACRISIIPSSRDHHGVMAWEIRVLDSNLLQCRHEELGCSFESLHTRPLEFLNLCKPRQDFMQFQFLLCLAISSGKNFGKERMDLEVSQGCRSWGLLIEGGGIFRVRKAVLQEMDQYSGRRLPGHHTSKISIMAPLLARIFNVEEPNED
;
A
#
# COMPACT_ATOMS: atom_id res chain seq x y z
N MET A 1 0.95 -11.38 -3.13
CA MET A 1 0.08 -11.18 -4.31
C MET A 1 -1.36 -11.27 -3.84
N PRO A 2 -2.25 -10.34 -4.21
CA PRO A 2 -3.68 -10.53 -4.00
C PRO A 2 -4.15 -11.80 -4.73
N THR A 3 -4.96 -12.60 -4.07
CA THR A 3 -5.53 -13.81 -4.69
C THR A 3 -6.48 -13.41 -5.81
N ARG A 4 -6.63 -14.30 -6.80
CA ARG A 4 -7.65 -14.15 -7.84
C ARG A 4 -9.05 -13.83 -7.28
N ALA A 5 -9.44 -14.49 -6.19
CA ALA A 5 -10.74 -14.28 -5.54
C ALA A 5 -10.87 -12.85 -4.97
N GLN A 6 -9.82 -12.33 -4.32
CA GLN A 6 -9.81 -10.94 -3.83
C GLN A 6 -9.93 -9.95 -4.99
N LEU A 7 -9.21 -10.18 -6.10
CA LEU A 7 -9.32 -9.33 -7.28
C LEU A 7 -10.72 -9.32 -7.89
N GLU A 8 -11.41 -10.46 -7.90
CA GLU A 8 -12.80 -10.56 -8.38
C GLU A 8 -13.79 -9.86 -7.45
N GLU A 9 -13.62 -10.03 -6.14
CA GLU A 9 -14.42 -9.32 -5.13
C GLU A 9 -14.29 -7.81 -5.33
N TYR A 10 -13.05 -7.31 -5.45
CA TYR A 10 -12.80 -5.90 -5.71
C TYR A 10 -13.34 -5.44 -7.06
N ALA A 11 -13.17 -6.22 -8.12
CA ALA A 11 -13.72 -5.90 -9.44
C ALA A 11 -15.25 -5.77 -9.43
N SER A 12 -15.93 -6.53 -8.56
CA SER A 12 -17.39 -6.50 -8.42
C SER A 12 -17.92 -5.32 -7.61
N GLY A 13 -17.10 -4.77 -6.69
CA GLY A 13 -17.46 -3.64 -5.83
C GLY A 13 -17.15 -2.25 -6.41
N VAL A 14 -16.43 -2.17 -7.53
CA VAL A 14 -16.09 -0.90 -8.20
C VAL A 14 -17.34 -0.32 -8.87
N ASN A 15 -17.94 0.70 -8.23
CA ASN A 15 -19.02 1.49 -8.83
C ASN A 15 -18.46 2.38 -9.98
N GLU A 16 -19.08 2.22 -11.16
CA GLU A 16 -19.14 3.09 -12.36
C GLU A 16 -17.87 3.70 -12.98
N GLU A 17 -16.70 3.69 -12.34
CA GLU A 17 -15.47 4.17 -12.97
C GLU A 17 -14.90 3.11 -13.91
N VAL A 18 -15.29 3.22 -15.18
CA VAL A 18 -14.93 2.33 -16.29
C VAL A 18 -13.42 1.99 -16.30
N GLY A 19 -12.55 2.97 -16.05
CA GLY A 19 -11.10 2.75 -16.03
C GLY A 19 -10.61 1.84 -14.90
N LYS A 20 -11.18 1.95 -13.70
CA LYS A 20 -10.85 1.08 -12.56
C LYS A 20 -11.26 -0.36 -12.86
N HIS A 21 -12.43 -0.56 -13.45
CA HIS A 21 -12.88 -1.89 -13.86
C HIS A 21 -11.92 -2.56 -14.87
N PHE A 22 -11.44 -1.81 -15.86
CA PHE A 22 -10.45 -2.33 -16.82
C PHE A 22 -9.12 -2.71 -16.15
N ALA A 23 -8.66 -1.93 -15.18
CA ALA A 23 -7.44 -2.23 -14.44
C ALA A 23 -7.57 -3.53 -13.61
N TYR A 24 -8.68 -3.73 -12.91
CA TYR A 24 -8.94 -4.98 -12.18
C TYR A 24 -9.02 -6.19 -13.11
N ARG A 25 -9.71 -6.05 -14.26
CA ARG A 25 -9.77 -7.12 -15.26
C ARG A 25 -8.40 -7.47 -15.82
N ALA A 26 -7.55 -6.48 -16.07
CA ALA A 26 -6.17 -6.72 -16.48
C ALA A 26 -5.35 -7.39 -15.37
N ALA A 27 -5.50 -6.98 -14.11
CA ALA A 27 -4.82 -7.63 -13.00
C ALA A 27 -5.21 -9.12 -12.88
N ILE A 28 -6.50 -9.45 -13.03
CA ILE A 28 -6.99 -10.83 -13.08
C ILE A 28 -6.39 -11.57 -14.28
N ALA A 29 -6.41 -10.95 -15.47
CA ALA A 29 -5.86 -11.56 -16.68
C ALA A 29 -4.35 -11.85 -16.55
N ILE A 30 -3.57 -10.93 -15.97
CA ILE A 30 -2.15 -11.13 -15.72
C ILE A 30 -1.93 -12.25 -14.70
N HIS A 31 -2.70 -12.27 -13.61
CA HIS A 31 -2.66 -13.36 -12.63
C HIS A 31 -2.94 -14.71 -13.31
N ASP A 32 -4.02 -14.81 -14.09
CA ASP A 32 -4.41 -16.04 -14.79
C ASP A 32 -3.32 -16.48 -15.78
N LEU A 33 -2.69 -15.54 -16.49
CA LEU A 33 -1.59 -15.85 -17.41
C LEU A 33 -0.37 -16.43 -16.70
N ILE A 34 0.01 -15.84 -15.55
CA ILE A 34 1.15 -16.31 -14.76
C ILE A 34 0.87 -17.72 -14.24
N CYS A 35 -0.32 -17.97 -13.67
CA CYS A 35 -0.70 -19.29 -13.18
C CYS A 35 -0.75 -20.34 -14.30
N LEU A 36 -1.27 -19.98 -15.48
CA LEU A 36 -1.23 -20.85 -16.65
C LEU A 36 0.21 -21.17 -17.06
N SER A 37 1.09 -20.17 -17.11
CA SER A 37 2.50 -20.38 -17.46
C SER A 37 3.16 -21.38 -16.51
N GLU A 38 2.94 -21.23 -15.20
CA GLU A 38 3.50 -22.10 -14.16
C GLU A 38 2.95 -23.53 -14.22
N ASN A 39 1.64 -23.70 -14.50
CA ASN A 39 1.06 -25.02 -14.68
C ASN A 39 1.59 -25.72 -15.94
N GLU A 40 1.70 -24.98 -17.04
CA GLU A 40 2.26 -25.50 -18.29
C GLU A 40 3.75 -25.86 -18.15
N GLN A 41 4.54 -25.15 -17.32
CA GLN A 41 5.94 -25.52 -17.03
C GLN A 41 6.03 -26.89 -16.36
N ARG A 42 5.09 -27.23 -15.47
CA ARG A 42 5.03 -28.58 -14.87
C ARG A 42 4.75 -29.63 -15.93
N HIS A 43 3.79 -29.36 -16.82
CA HIS A 43 3.45 -30.29 -17.89
C HIS A 43 4.62 -30.51 -18.87
N ASP A 44 5.35 -29.45 -19.20
CA ASP A 44 6.56 -29.52 -20.03
C ASP A 44 7.65 -30.40 -19.39
N ALA A 45 7.89 -30.22 -18.09
CA ALA A 45 8.81 -31.07 -17.32
C ALA A 45 8.39 -32.55 -17.36
N ASP A 46 7.08 -32.83 -17.26
CA ASP A 46 6.55 -34.19 -17.38
C ASP A 46 6.80 -34.75 -18.79
N LEU A 47 6.53 -33.99 -19.86
CA LEU A 47 6.76 -34.40 -21.25
C LEU A 47 8.25 -34.67 -21.56
N ILE A 48 9.14 -33.85 -21.00
CA ILE A 48 10.59 -34.08 -21.07
C ILE A 48 10.95 -35.39 -20.36
N SER A 49 10.42 -35.62 -19.16
CA SER A 49 10.75 -36.80 -18.35
C SER A 49 10.37 -38.12 -19.02
N VAL A 50 9.28 -38.13 -19.80
CA VAL A 50 8.83 -39.30 -20.56
C VAL A 50 9.44 -39.37 -21.97
N GLY A 51 10.39 -38.49 -22.30
CA GLY A 51 11.11 -38.47 -23.57
C GLY A 51 10.26 -38.08 -24.78
N LYS A 52 9.09 -37.45 -24.55
CA LYS A 52 8.25 -36.94 -25.65
C LYS A 52 8.89 -35.71 -26.29
N ILE A 53 9.58 -34.88 -25.51
CA ILE A 53 10.35 -33.74 -26.01
C ILE A 53 11.80 -34.19 -26.23
N PHE A 54 12.28 -34.19 -27.48
CA PHE A 54 13.58 -34.74 -27.86
C PHE A 54 14.49 -33.79 -28.66
N ASP A 55 14.00 -32.61 -29.07
CA ASP A 55 14.84 -31.54 -29.64
C ASP A 55 15.11 -30.47 -28.57
N PHE A 56 16.39 -30.28 -28.24
CA PHE A 56 16.90 -29.34 -27.24
C PHE A 56 17.51 -28.08 -27.87
N THR A 57 17.11 -27.73 -29.09
CA THR A 57 17.51 -26.46 -29.69
C THR A 57 17.17 -25.33 -28.72
N PRO A 58 18.16 -24.55 -28.23
CA PRO A 58 17.92 -23.50 -27.25
C PRO A 58 16.88 -22.53 -27.78
N ALA A 59 15.93 -22.18 -26.92
CA ALA A 59 14.85 -21.32 -27.34
C ALA A 59 15.39 -19.95 -27.79
N PRO A 60 14.84 -19.33 -28.85
CA PRO A 60 15.39 -18.10 -29.43
C PRO A 60 15.51 -16.95 -28.42
N MET A 61 14.64 -16.91 -27.41
CA MET A 61 14.59 -15.85 -26.40
C MET A 61 15.21 -16.25 -25.06
N MET A 62 15.96 -17.37 -25.00
CA MET A 62 16.51 -17.90 -23.75
C MET A 62 17.46 -16.92 -23.04
N GLN A 63 18.33 -16.22 -23.79
CA GLN A 63 19.23 -15.23 -23.20
C GLN A 63 18.47 -14.06 -22.55
N GLU A 64 17.44 -13.56 -23.23
CA GLU A 64 16.59 -12.49 -22.75
C GLU A 64 15.81 -12.91 -21.50
N ARG A 65 15.27 -14.13 -21.48
CA ARG A 65 14.61 -14.68 -20.30
C ARG A 65 15.54 -14.77 -19.11
N VAL A 66 16.74 -15.33 -19.27
CA VAL A 66 17.73 -15.42 -18.18
C VAL A 66 18.05 -14.02 -17.64
N ARG A 67 18.25 -13.04 -18.52
CA ARG A 67 18.49 -11.65 -18.17
C ARG A 67 17.33 -11.06 -17.35
N LEU A 68 16.10 -11.19 -17.83
CA LEU A 68 14.90 -10.68 -17.16
C LEU A 68 14.64 -11.41 -15.83
N SER A 69 14.88 -12.72 -15.76
CA SER A 69 14.77 -13.49 -14.51
C SER A 69 15.77 -13.00 -13.46
N ASN A 70 17.03 -12.77 -13.84
CA ASN A 70 18.03 -12.19 -12.95
C ASN A 70 17.63 -10.80 -12.47
N TYR A 71 17.06 -9.99 -13.36
CA TYR A 71 16.53 -8.67 -13.00
C TYR A 71 15.33 -8.76 -12.05
N LEU A 72 14.42 -9.71 -12.28
CA LEU A 72 13.26 -9.95 -11.42
C LEU A 72 13.67 -10.33 -9.99
N LEU A 73 14.76 -11.07 -9.81
CA LEU A 73 15.31 -11.42 -8.49
C LEU A 73 15.75 -10.19 -7.67
N ALA A 74 16.06 -9.07 -8.33
CA ALA A 74 16.44 -7.82 -7.69
C ALA A 74 15.23 -6.92 -7.36
N LEU A 75 14.01 -7.32 -7.74
CA LEU A 75 12.79 -6.55 -7.54
C LEU A 75 11.94 -7.16 -6.42
N ASP A 76 11.38 -6.32 -5.56
CA ASP A 76 10.35 -6.72 -4.61
C ASP A 76 8.99 -6.82 -5.30
N THR A 77 8.20 -7.82 -4.92
CA THR A 77 6.80 -8.02 -5.34
C THR A 77 5.88 -6.83 -5.05
N VAL A 78 6.23 -5.94 -4.11
CA VAL A 78 5.48 -4.71 -3.83
C VAL A 78 5.79 -3.58 -4.82
N ILE A 79 6.66 -3.81 -5.80
CA ILE A 79 7.01 -2.84 -6.84
C ILE A 79 6.22 -3.20 -8.11
N PRO A 80 5.43 -2.28 -8.69
CA PRO A 80 4.65 -2.58 -9.91
C PRO A 80 5.51 -3.09 -11.08
N ARG A 81 6.77 -2.63 -11.19
CA ARG A 81 7.73 -3.11 -12.20
C ARG A 81 8.04 -4.61 -12.10
N TYR A 82 8.00 -5.20 -10.90
CA TYR A 82 8.13 -6.66 -10.72
C TYR A 82 7.09 -7.38 -11.58
N TRP A 83 5.85 -6.93 -11.52
CA TRP A 83 4.74 -7.57 -12.22
C TRP A 83 4.79 -7.40 -13.73
N ALA A 84 5.27 -6.26 -14.22
CA ALA A 84 5.50 -6.08 -15.66
C ALA A 84 6.62 -6.97 -16.19
N VAL A 85 7.73 -7.09 -15.48
CA VAL A 85 8.82 -8.00 -15.85
C VAL A 85 8.35 -9.45 -15.80
N ARG A 86 7.56 -9.83 -14.78
CA ARG A 86 6.99 -11.18 -14.68
C ARG A 86 6.01 -11.49 -15.82
N LEU A 87 5.22 -10.51 -16.24
CA LEU A 87 4.35 -10.62 -17.41
C LEU A 87 5.17 -10.85 -18.70
N GLN A 88 6.24 -10.07 -18.89
CA GLN A 88 7.16 -10.20 -20.04
C GLN A 88 7.81 -11.58 -20.10
N ILE A 89 8.32 -12.07 -18.97
CA ILE A 89 8.86 -13.43 -18.89
C ILE A 89 7.80 -14.46 -19.27
N SER A 90 6.56 -14.33 -18.76
CA SER A 90 5.45 -15.25 -19.08
C SER A 90 5.08 -15.26 -20.56
N CYS A 91 5.20 -14.11 -21.24
CA CYS A 91 4.98 -13.98 -22.69
C CYS A 91 6.12 -14.61 -23.51
N LEU A 92 7.38 -14.39 -23.13
CA LEU A 92 8.54 -15.00 -23.79
C LEU A 92 8.56 -16.52 -23.63
N GLU A 93 8.28 -17.01 -22.42
CA GLU A 93 8.16 -18.44 -22.12
C GLU A 93 7.13 -19.14 -23.00
N TYR A 94 6.09 -18.43 -23.41
CA TYR A 94 5.07 -18.97 -24.31
C TYR A 94 5.51 -19.02 -25.76
N ALA A 95 6.14 -17.96 -26.25
CA ALA A 95 6.68 -17.92 -27.60
C ALA A 95 7.67 -19.06 -27.82
N ASP A 96 8.60 -19.24 -26.88
CA ASP A 96 9.57 -20.35 -26.87
C ASP A 96 8.88 -21.72 -26.97
N ARG A 97 7.83 -21.95 -26.16
CA ARG A 97 7.09 -23.22 -26.16
C ARG A 97 6.37 -23.48 -27.48
N CYS A 98 5.71 -22.47 -28.03
CA CYS A 98 5.08 -22.57 -29.34
C CYS A 98 6.08 -23.00 -30.41
N ASP A 99 7.29 -22.45 -30.37
CA ASP A 99 8.33 -22.77 -31.34
C ASP A 99 8.88 -24.18 -31.14
N ILE A 100 9.10 -24.63 -29.90
CA ILE A 100 9.48 -26.02 -29.59
C ILE A 100 8.44 -27.00 -30.16
N PHE A 101 7.16 -26.80 -29.86
CA PHE A 101 6.11 -27.72 -30.33
C PHE A 101 5.97 -27.69 -31.86
N ARG A 102 6.11 -26.53 -32.52
CA ARG A 102 6.11 -26.45 -33.99
C ARG A 102 7.30 -27.18 -34.61
N ASN A 103 8.49 -27.03 -34.05
CA ASN A 103 9.69 -27.71 -34.55
C ASN A 103 9.55 -29.23 -34.41
N GLN A 104 9.01 -29.71 -33.29
CA GLN A 104 8.73 -31.14 -33.10
C GLN A 104 7.65 -31.66 -34.04
N LEU A 105 6.57 -30.89 -34.26
CA LEU A 105 5.54 -31.24 -35.23
C LEU A 105 6.15 -31.36 -36.64
N ASN A 106 6.95 -30.39 -37.06
CA ASN A 106 7.64 -30.42 -38.35
C ASN A 106 8.58 -31.63 -38.45
N TYR A 107 9.28 -32.00 -37.37
CA TYR A 107 10.13 -33.19 -37.36
C TYR A 107 9.30 -34.47 -37.56
N LEU A 108 8.17 -34.60 -36.85
CA LEU A 108 7.27 -35.75 -36.97
C LEU A 108 6.68 -35.86 -38.38
N GLU A 109 6.28 -34.74 -38.98
CA GLU A 109 5.72 -34.71 -40.34
C GLU A 109 6.71 -35.15 -41.42
N ASN A 110 7.99 -34.84 -41.21
CA ASN A 110 9.08 -35.21 -42.13
C ASN A 110 9.73 -36.55 -41.80
N SER A 111 9.28 -37.24 -40.74
CA SER A 111 9.82 -38.54 -40.33
C SER A 111 9.21 -39.68 -41.18
N PRO A 112 10.03 -40.60 -41.74
CA PRO A 112 9.55 -41.67 -42.61
C PRO A 112 8.71 -42.75 -41.91
N ASN A 113 8.61 -42.74 -40.58
CA ASN A 113 7.83 -43.71 -39.78
C ASN A 113 6.56 -43.06 -39.21
N ASN A 114 5.58 -42.77 -40.07
CA ASN A 114 4.30 -42.16 -39.69
C ASN A 114 3.31 -43.19 -39.13
N GLY A 115 3.43 -43.47 -37.83
CA GLY A 115 2.42 -44.19 -37.05
C GLY A 115 2.22 -43.62 -35.64
N ASP A 116 2.82 -42.47 -35.35
CA ASP A 116 2.99 -42.01 -33.97
C ASP A 116 1.77 -41.21 -33.47
N SER A 117 1.12 -41.72 -32.42
CA SER A 117 -0.04 -41.10 -31.77
C SER A 117 0.26 -39.72 -31.18
N SER A 118 1.55 -39.36 -31.04
CA SER A 118 2.00 -38.10 -30.47
C SER A 118 1.69 -36.87 -31.33
N LYS A 119 1.51 -37.01 -32.65
CA LYS A 119 1.17 -35.87 -33.53
C LYS A 119 -0.11 -35.16 -33.09
N GLY A 120 -1.17 -35.93 -32.86
CA GLY A 120 -2.46 -35.38 -32.41
C GLY A 120 -2.39 -34.77 -31.02
N GLU A 121 -1.53 -35.29 -30.14
CA GLU A 121 -1.28 -34.74 -28.81
C GLU A 121 -0.62 -33.36 -28.89
N TYR A 122 0.40 -33.17 -29.73
CA TYR A 122 1.04 -31.87 -29.92
C TYR A 122 0.12 -30.83 -30.57
N GLU A 123 -0.62 -31.20 -31.61
CA GLU A 123 -1.60 -30.30 -32.24
C GLU A 123 -2.67 -29.86 -31.25
N TYR A 124 -3.15 -30.79 -30.42
CA TYR A 124 -4.08 -30.48 -29.34
C TYR A 124 -3.46 -29.53 -28.31
N LEU A 125 -2.24 -29.77 -27.85
CA LEU A 125 -1.55 -28.92 -26.87
C LEU A 125 -1.30 -27.51 -27.39
N ILE A 126 -0.81 -27.36 -28.63
CA ILE A 126 -0.62 -26.05 -29.28
C ILE A 126 -1.95 -25.30 -29.33
N ARG A 127 -3.03 -25.97 -29.77
CA ARG A 127 -4.35 -25.36 -29.91
C ARG A 127 -4.95 -24.98 -28.56
N ALA A 128 -4.94 -25.89 -27.59
CA ALA A 128 -5.49 -25.67 -26.26
C ALA A 128 -4.76 -24.53 -25.53
N SER A 129 -3.42 -24.48 -25.61
CA SER A 129 -2.62 -23.39 -25.02
C SER A 129 -2.89 -22.06 -25.73
N ALA A 130 -2.94 -22.05 -27.08
CA ALA A 130 -3.25 -20.85 -27.85
C ALA A 130 -4.65 -20.29 -27.51
N GLU A 131 -5.69 -21.14 -27.52
CA GLU A 131 -7.06 -20.74 -27.19
C GLU A 131 -7.18 -20.16 -25.77
N ALA A 132 -6.57 -20.81 -24.78
CA ALA A 132 -6.57 -20.34 -23.40
C ALA A 132 -5.92 -18.95 -23.26
N ARG A 133 -4.81 -18.71 -23.98
CA ARG A 133 -4.02 -17.48 -23.87
C ARG A 133 -4.54 -16.34 -24.74
N THR A 134 -5.15 -16.61 -25.90
CA THR A 134 -5.72 -15.56 -26.77
C THR A 134 -6.73 -14.71 -26.03
N LYS A 135 -7.61 -15.33 -25.23
CA LYS A 135 -8.60 -14.60 -24.43
C LYS A 135 -7.93 -13.67 -23.41
N ILE A 136 -6.92 -14.18 -22.70
CA ILE A 136 -6.22 -13.46 -21.63
C ILE A 136 -5.38 -12.30 -22.18
N LEU A 137 -4.61 -12.55 -23.24
CA LEU A 137 -3.85 -11.52 -23.93
C LEU A 137 -4.76 -10.45 -24.54
N GLY A 138 -5.97 -10.83 -24.97
CA GLY A 138 -7.00 -9.88 -25.40
C GLY A 138 -7.41 -8.90 -24.29
N ASP A 139 -7.57 -9.36 -23.05
CA ASP A 139 -7.88 -8.51 -21.90
C ASP A 139 -6.71 -7.57 -21.54
N ILE A 140 -5.48 -8.09 -21.56
CA ILE A 140 -4.26 -7.29 -21.32
C ILE A 140 -4.08 -6.21 -22.40
N ASN A 141 -4.23 -6.55 -23.67
CA ASN A 141 -4.10 -5.61 -24.79
C ASN A 141 -5.20 -4.54 -24.77
N ARG A 142 -6.43 -4.89 -24.36
CA ARG A 142 -7.50 -3.91 -24.16
C ARG A 142 -7.13 -2.90 -23.07
N ALA A 143 -6.60 -3.35 -21.95
CA ALA A 143 -6.19 -2.46 -20.86
C ALA A 143 -5.00 -1.56 -21.22
N ARG A 144 -4.06 -2.04 -22.05
CA ARG A 144 -2.96 -1.22 -22.57
C ARG A 144 -3.44 0.03 -23.30
N ASN A 145 -4.56 -0.08 -24.02
CA ASN A 145 -5.11 0.99 -24.84
C ASN A 145 -6.17 1.83 -24.12
N PHE A 146 -6.49 1.51 -22.87
CA PHE A 146 -7.50 2.23 -22.09
C PHE A 146 -6.83 3.21 -21.13
N ILE A 147 -7.17 4.50 -21.22
CA ILE A 147 -6.65 5.54 -20.32
C ILE A 147 -7.59 5.68 -19.12
N VAL A 148 -7.03 5.62 -17.92
CA VAL A 148 -7.73 5.80 -16.64
C VAL A 148 -7.68 7.31 -16.27
N PRO A 149 -8.59 7.84 -15.43
CA PRO A 149 -8.38 9.15 -14.81
C PRO A 149 -6.97 9.22 -14.21
N ASP A 150 -6.25 10.32 -14.44
CA ASP A 150 -4.80 10.55 -14.16
C ASP A 150 -3.83 10.22 -15.32
N GLU A 151 -4.30 10.11 -16.57
CA GLU A 151 -3.48 9.96 -17.80
C GLU A 151 -2.62 8.67 -17.88
N GLN A 152 -2.68 7.81 -16.87
CA GLN A 152 -2.07 6.48 -16.89
C GLN A 152 -2.94 5.48 -17.64
N ASN A 153 -2.32 4.49 -18.30
CA ASN A 153 -3.09 3.42 -18.91
C ASN A 153 -3.55 2.38 -17.86
N ALA A 154 -4.63 1.66 -18.15
CA ALA A 154 -5.22 0.69 -17.22
C ALA A 154 -4.29 -0.48 -16.91
N LEU A 155 -3.32 -0.75 -17.79
CA LEU A 155 -2.30 -1.78 -17.57
C LEU A 155 -1.29 -1.38 -16.49
N GLN A 156 -0.84 -0.11 -16.47
CA GLN A 156 -0.01 0.43 -15.38
C GLN A 156 -0.72 0.32 -14.03
N TRP A 157 -2.01 0.69 -14.01
CA TRP A 157 -2.86 0.50 -12.84
C TRP A 157 -3.00 -0.97 -12.42
N ALA A 158 -3.10 -1.90 -13.37
CA ALA A 158 -3.15 -3.32 -13.05
C ALA A 158 -1.87 -3.81 -12.33
N PHE A 159 -0.70 -3.31 -12.74
CA PHE A 159 0.55 -3.62 -12.05
C PHE A 159 0.61 -3.04 -10.63
N GLU A 160 0.09 -1.83 -10.43
CA GLU A 160 -0.04 -1.25 -9.10
C GLU A 160 -1.03 -2.02 -8.22
N ILE A 161 -2.16 -2.46 -8.78
CA ILE A 161 -3.13 -3.32 -8.08
C ILE A 161 -2.47 -4.63 -7.67
N MET A 162 -1.65 -5.26 -8.52
CA MET A 162 -0.97 -6.51 -8.15
C MET A 162 0.15 -6.30 -7.13
N ALA A 163 0.85 -5.17 -7.20
CA ALA A 163 1.87 -4.77 -6.23
C ALA A 163 1.25 -4.44 -4.87
N HIS A 164 0.05 -3.87 -4.87
CA HIS A 164 -0.71 -3.55 -3.68
C HIS A 164 -1.38 -4.81 -3.12
N GLN A 165 -1.13 -5.12 -1.85
CA GLN A 165 -1.72 -6.30 -1.19
C GLN A 165 -2.96 -5.97 -0.35
N GLY A 166 -3.31 -4.69 -0.27
CA GLY A 166 -4.46 -4.19 0.49
C GLY A 166 -5.71 -4.00 -0.36
N PRO A 167 -6.80 -3.51 0.25
CA PRO A 167 -8.03 -3.20 -0.45
C PRO A 167 -7.85 -2.02 -1.44
N PRO A 168 -8.69 -1.93 -2.48
CA PRO A 168 -8.62 -0.89 -3.53
C PRO A 168 -8.51 0.54 -2.98
N GLU A 169 -9.22 0.80 -1.90
CA GLU A 169 -9.31 2.11 -1.27
C GLU A 169 -7.98 2.56 -0.66
N ASP A 170 -7.14 1.63 -0.23
CA ASP A 170 -5.80 1.92 0.26
C ASP A 170 -4.91 2.41 -0.88
N LEU A 171 -5.01 1.81 -2.07
CA LEU A 171 -4.27 2.26 -3.26
C LEU A 171 -4.70 3.67 -3.68
N TRP A 172 -6.01 3.95 -3.71
CA TRP A 172 -6.51 5.29 -4.01
C TRP A 172 -6.07 6.32 -2.97
N PHE A 173 -6.08 5.93 -1.71
CA PHE A 173 -5.58 6.77 -0.63
C PHE A 173 -4.10 7.09 -0.83
N ILE A 174 -3.25 6.10 -1.17
CA ILE A 174 -1.83 6.32 -1.47
C ILE A 174 -1.63 7.32 -2.61
N LYS A 175 -2.34 7.15 -3.73
CA LYS A 175 -2.23 8.07 -4.87
C LYS A 175 -2.66 9.48 -4.52
N SER A 176 -3.81 9.59 -3.85
CA SER A 176 -4.35 10.88 -3.41
C SER A 176 -3.38 11.57 -2.44
N LEU A 177 -2.74 10.80 -1.55
CA LEU A 177 -1.71 11.27 -0.62
C LEU A 177 -0.48 11.79 -1.36
N LYS A 178 0.03 11.01 -2.32
CA LYS A 178 1.18 11.37 -3.15
C LYS A 178 0.96 12.67 -3.91
N ASN A 179 -0.19 12.80 -4.55
CA ASN A 179 -0.56 13.98 -5.34
C ASN A 179 -0.77 15.21 -4.45
N TYR A 180 -1.53 15.06 -3.35
CA TYR A 180 -1.84 16.16 -2.44
C TYR A 180 -0.58 16.75 -1.78
N TYR A 181 0.31 15.90 -1.27
CA TYR A 181 1.54 16.35 -0.63
C TYR A 181 2.70 16.55 -1.61
N GLN A 182 2.53 16.25 -2.90
CA GLN A 182 3.60 16.28 -3.91
C GLN A 182 4.85 15.51 -3.45
N ILE A 183 4.61 14.32 -2.89
CA ILE A 183 5.63 13.48 -2.25
C ILE A 183 6.07 12.31 -3.13
N SER A 184 5.84 12.35 -4.45
CA SER A 184 6.33 11.35 -5.40
C SER A 184 7.34 11.99 -6.34
N ARG A 185 8.44 11.32 -6.62
CA ARG A 185 9.39 11.70 -7.66
C ARG A 185 9.99 10.48 -8.33
N PRO A 186 10.39 10.55 -9.60
CA PRO A 186 11.13 9.46 -10.23
C PRO A 186 12.50 9.25 -9.55
N ILE A 187 12.90 7.99 -9.39
CA ILE A 187 14.26 7.62 -8.97
C ILE A 187 15.25 8.12 -10.02
N MET A 188 16.14 9.01 -9.61
CA MET A 188 17.15 9.63 -10.48
C MET A 188 18.45 8.83 -10.56
N ASP A 189 18.59 7.76 -9.76
CA ASP A 189 19.80 6.95 -9.74
C ASP A 189 19.94 6.23 -11.08
N GLY A 190 20.85 6.76 -11.92
CA GLY A 190 21.08 6.49 -13.34
C GLY A 190 21.48 5.07 -13.75
N VAL A 191 20.91 4.05 -13.12
CA VAL A 191 20.76 2.75 -13.77
C VAL A 191 19.76 2.99 -14.89
N SER A 192 20.27 3.21 -16.11
CA SER A 192 19.45 3.22 -17.32
C SER A 192 18.68 1.91 -17.36
N ILE A 193 17.40 1.98 -17.00
CA ILE A 193 16.50 0.84 -17.02
C ILE A 193 16.13 0.68 -18.48
N GLU A 194 16.46 -0.48 -19.07
CA GLU A 194 15.96 -0.77 -20.41
C GLU A 194 14.43 -0.77 -20.40
N PRO A 195 13.80 -0.18 -21.43
CA PRO A 195 12.35 -0.11 -21.50
C PRO A 195 11.76 -1.52 -21.50
N SER A 196 10.77 -1.76 -20.64
CA SER A 196 9.95 -2.97 -20.75
C SER A 196 9.01 -2.82 -21.93
N GLU A 197 8.69 -3.91 -22.64
CA GLU A 197 7.68 -3.89 -23.70
C GLU A 197 6.28 -3.50 -23.20
N PHE A 198 6.06 -3.59 -21.89
CA PHE A 198 4.84 -3.15 -21.18
C PHE A 198 4.93 -1.73 -20.60
N GLY A 199 6.01 -1.00 -20.92
CA GLY A 199 6.22 0.41 -20.57
C GLY A 199 7.18 0.62 -19.41
N ASP A 200 7.67 1.86 -19.29
CA ASP A 200 8.30 2.31 -18.06
C ASP A 200 7.23 2.48 -16.99
N ILE A 201 7.39 1.69 -15.94
CA ILE A 201 6.63 1.87 -14.73
C ILE A 201 7.58 2.57 -13.81
N ASP A 202 7.28 3.85 -13.58
CA ASP A 202 8.16 4.74 -12.84
C ASP A 202 8.49 4.10 -11.49
N ARG A 203 9.80 3.97 -11.25
CA ARG A 203 10.28 3.71 -9.91
C ARG A 203 10.20 5.04 -9.19
N ASP A 204 9.10 5.26 -8.49
CA ASP A 204 8.94 6.49 -7.72
C ASP A 204 9.53 6.33 -6.32
N GLU A 205 10.38 7.26 -5.91
CA GLU A 205 10.61 7.48 -4.49
C GLU A 205 9.44 8.26 -3.91
N THR A 206 9.12 7.95 -2.66
CA THR A 206 8.16 8.73 -1.89
C THR A 206 8.87 9.44 -0.75
N TRP A 207 8.40 10.63 -0.37
CA TRP A 207 8.96 11.37 0.76
C TRP A 207 8.39 10.86 2.08
N CYS A 208 9.27 10.59 3.05
CA CYS A 208 8.90 10.26 4.42
C CYS A 208 8.94 11.53 5.28
N VAL A 209 7.77 11.96 5.77
CA VAL A 209 7.67 13.19 6.57
C VAL A 209 8.43 13.10 7.89
N ALA A 210 8.52 11.91 8.47
CA ALA A 210 9.12 11.67 9.78
C ALA A 210 10.65 11.71 9.77
N THR A 211 11.24 11.32 8.64
CA THR A 211 12.69 11.18 8.52
C THR A 211 13.31 12.28 7.66
N GLY A 212 12.50 13.02 6.89
CA GLY A 212 13.00 14.02 5.96
C GLY A 212 13.78 13.39 4.81
N THR A 213 13.40 12.18 4.39
CA THR A 213 14.14 11.45 3.35
C THR A 213 13.21 10.90 2.28
N TRP A 214 13.74 10.84 1.06
CA TRP A 214 13.16 10.06 -0.02
C TRP A 214 13.49 8.58 0.18
N GLY A 215 12.54 7.71 -0.13
CA GLY A 215 12.71 6.26 -0.04
C GLY A 215 11.86 5.50 -1.05
N PRO A 216 12.23 4.26 -1.36
CA PRO A 216 11.45 3.41 -2.25
C PRO A 216 10.12 2.98 -1.61
N PRO A 217 9.11 2.59 -2.41
CA PRO A 217 7.81 2.15 -1.89
C PRO A 217 7.88 0.94 -0.96
N SER A 218 8.92 0.10 -1.06
CA SER A 218 9.14 -1.03 -0.15
C SER A 218 9.46 -0.61 1.29
N ARG A 219 10.07 0.58 1.46
CA ARG A 219 10.47 1.16 2.73
C ARG A 219 9.37 1.98 3.39
N LEU A 220 8.45 2.50 2.58
CA LEU A 220 7.49 3.50 3.02
C LEU A 220 6.08 2.93 3.05
N ARG A 221 5.28 3.40 4.01
CA ARG A 221 3.91 2.96 4.19
C ARG A 221 2.99 4.16 4.45
N PRO A 222 1.85 4.25 3.75
CA PRO A 222 0.81 5.20 4.13
C PRO A 222 0.24 4.81 5.49
N VAL A 223 0.06 5.78 6.38
CA VAL A 223 -0.74 5.59 7.59
C VAL A 223 -1.93 6.52 7.57
N ARG A 224 -3.04 6.03 8.10
CA ARG A 224 -4.19 6.88 8.45
C ARG A 224 -3.97 7.48 9.82
N ILE A 225 -4.27 8.77 9.97
CA ILE A 225 -4.16 9.46 11.26
C ILE A 225 -5.33 9.04 12.14
N VAL A 226 -6.55 9.23 11.66
CA VAL A 226 -7.74 8.64 12.27
C VAL A 226 -7.96 7.27 11.60
N PRO A 227 -7.99 6.18 12.39
CA PRO A 227 -8.07 4.83 11.84
C PRO A 227 -9.39 4.54 11.09
N SER A 228 -9.33 3.62 10.12
CA SER A 228 -10.52 3.19 9.35
C SER A 228 -11.57 2.44 10.16
N GLN A 229 -11.27 2.07 11.42
CA GLN A 229 -12.26 1.48 12.32
C GLN A 229 -13.27 2.51 12.87
N VAL A 230 -13.01 3.81 12.70
CA VAL A 230 -14.00 4.85 12.98
C VAL A 230 -14.99 4.88 11.84
N SER A 231 -16.26 4.58 12.13
CA SER A 231 -17.34 4.56 11.14
C SER A 231 -17.58 5.95 10.55
N THR A 232 -18.21 6.02 9.38
CA THR A 232 -18.55 7.30 8.72
C THR A 232 -19.45 8.18 9.60
N ASP A 233 -20.36 7.58 10.37
CA ASP A 233 -21.24 8.31 11.28
C ASP A 233 -20.44 8.91 12.46
N GLU A 234 -19.59 8.11 13.10
CA GLU A 234 -18.67 8.59 14.15
C GLU A 234 -17.73 9.66 13.60
N TRP A 235 -17.27 9.51 12.35
CA TRP A 235 -16.44 10.50 11.68
C TRP A 235 -17.15 11.84 11.50
N GLY A 236 -18.39 11.81 11.01
CA GLY A 236 -19.22 12.99 10.83
C GLY A 236 -19.50 13.71 12.15
N ALA A 237 -19.68 12.95 13.24
CA ALA A 237 -19.89 13.49 14.57
C ALA A 237 -18.61 14.11 15.18
N LEU A 238 -17.47 13.44 15.02
CA LEU A 238 -16.17 13.93 15.50
C LEU A 238 -15.67 15.15 14.70
N PHE A 239 -15.99 15.21 13.40
CA PHE A 239 -15.46 16.22 12.48
C PHE A 239 -16.59 16.87 11.62
N PRO A 240 -17.57 17.56 12.22
CA PRO A 240 -18.79 18.01 11.54
C PRO A 240 -18.58 19.11 10.50
N ILE A 241 -17.51 19.91 10.61
CA ILE A 241 -17.20 21.04 9.72
C ILE A 241 -16.31 20.57 8.55
N THR A 242 -16.37 19.30 8.17
CA THR A 242 -15.49 18.75 7.13
C THR A 242 -16.24 18.55 5.83
N PRO A 243 -16.16 19.50 4.86
CA PRO A 243 -16.75 19.29 3.53
C PRO A 243 -16.14 18.06 2.80
N TYR A 244 -15.00 17.57 3.29
CA TYR A 244 -14.25 16.43 2.77
C TYR A 244 -14.20 15.22 3.74
N GLY A 245 -15.23 15.04 4.59
CA GLY A 245 -15.28 14.08 5.70
C GLY A 245 -15.33 12.61 5.27
N LYS A 246 -14.34 12.17 4.48
CA LYS A 246 -14.17 10.81 4.03
C LYS A 246 -12.93 10.23 4.71
N PRO A 247 -12.99 8.99 5.24
CA PRO A 247 -11.84 8.32 5.85
C PRO A 247 -10.58 8.28 4.96
N TYR A 248 -10.77 8.40 3.65
CA TYR A 248 -9.73 8.33 2.61
C TYR A 248 -9.25 9.70 2.11
N HIS A 249 -9.61 10.80 2.77
CA HIS A 249 -9.09 12.12 2.38
C HIS A 249 -7.58 12.21 2.65
N PRO A 250 -6.76 12.80 1.76
CA PRO A 250 -5.32 12.92 1.93
C PRO A 250 -4.88 13.58 3.24
N GLU A 251 -5.67 14.53 3.75
CA GLU A 251 -5.39 15.20 5.04
C GLU A 251 -5.46 14.26 6.25
N ASN A 252 -6.10 13.09 6.11
CA ASN A 252 -6.11 12.01 7.08
C ASN A 252 -4.91 11.06 6.92
N GLY A 253 -3.89 11.42 6.14
CA GLY A 253 -2.80 10.54 5.82
C GLY A 253 -1.42 11.11 6.05
N LEU A 254 -0.48 10.20 6.27
CA LEU A 254 0.95 10.47 6.29
C LEU A 254 1.68 9.35 5.55
N MET A 255 2.78 9.70 4.88
CA MET A 255 3.73 8.72 4.38
C MET A 255 4.87 8.60 5.38
N LEU A 256 5.02 7.42 5.97
CA LEU A 256 6.00 7.13 7.01
C LEU A 256 6.91 5.98 6.59
N ASP A 257 8.09 5.94 7.20
CA ASP A 257 8.93 4.75 7.16
C ASP A 257 8.18 3.56 7.79
N ARG A 258 8.37 2.35 7.28
CA ARG A 258 7.62 1.17 7.69
C ARG A 258 7.69 0.92 9.20
N GLN A 259 8.87 1.02 9.81
CA GLN A 259 9.02 0.79 11.25
C GLN A 259 8.35 1.90 12.05
N ILE A 260 8.41 3.14 11.58
CA ILE A 260 7.72 4.28 12.21
C ILE A 260 6.20 4.12 12.06
N ALA A 261 5.71 3.72 10.88
CA ALA A 261 4.31 3.48 10.57
C ALA A 261 3.70 2.43 11.49
N GLU A 262 4.37 1.29 11.66
CA GLU A 262 3.93 0.21 12.55
C GLU A 262 3.82 0.67 14.01
N ASN A 263 4.80 1.42 14.50
CA ASN A 263 4.77 1.94 15.87
C ASN A 263 3.76 3.09 16.05
N TYR A 264 3.50 3.86 14.99
CA TYR A 264 2.46 4.90 14.96
C TYR A 264 1.06 4.28 15.01
N GLU A 265 0.78 3.28 14.17
CA GLU A 265 -0.49 2.52 14.20
C GLU A 265 -0.71 1.79 15.54
N ALA A 266 0.37 1.27 16.14
CA ALA A 266 0.35 0.65 17.47
C ALA A 266 0.18 1.65 18.63
N CYS A 267 0.09 2.96 18.32
CA CYS A 267 -0.05 4.07 19.25
C CYS A 267 1.12 4.18 20.24
N ARG A 268 2.32 3.75 19.83
CA ARG A 268 3.58 3.91 20.58
C ARG A 268 4.27 5.22 20.20
N ILE A 269 3.87 5.81 19.08
CA ILE A 269 4.33 7.11 18.59
C ILE A 269 3.11 8.02 18.42
N SER A 270 3.24 9.28 18.81
CA SER A 270 2.30 10.35 18.46
C SER A 270 3.04 11.50 17.80
N ILE A 271 2.29 12.43 17.22
CA ILE A 271 2.84 13.64 16.62
C ILE A 271 2.11 14.82 17.27
N ILE A 272 2.86 15.81 17.74
CA ILE A 272 2.31 17.00 18.42
C ILE A 272 2.88 18.27 17.79
N PRO A 273 2.19 19.42 17.94
CA PRO A 273 2.77 20.72 17.59
C PRO A 273 3.95 21.05 18.50
N SER A 274 5.00 21.65 17.95
CA SER A 274 6.23 21.99 18.70
C SER A 274 6.46 23.49 18.84
N SER A 275 6.43 24.22 17.72
CA SER A 275 6.67 25.66 17.69
C SER A 275 6.03 26.30 16.46
N ARG A 276 5.93 27.63 16.45
CA ARG A 276 5.61 28.39 15.24
C ARG A 276 6.89 28.98 14.68
N ASP A 277 7.06 28.90 13.37
CA ASP A 277 8.13 29.62 12.70
C ASP A 277 7.84 31.13 12.66
N HIS A 278 8.77 31.89 12.08
CA HIS A 278 8.66 33.35 11.92
C HIS A 278 7.52 33.78 10.99
N HIS A 279 6.94 32.85 10.23
CA HIS A 279 5.76 33.07 9.40
C HIS A 279 4.46 32.62 10.10
N GLY A 280 4.53 32.18 11.35
CA GLY A 280 3.39 31.69 12.11
C GLY A 280 2.94 30.27 11.75
N VAL A 281 3.70 29.56 10.90
CA VAL A 281 3.41 28.18 10.48
C VAL A 281 3.79 27.22 11.61
N MET A 282 2.86 26.32 11.94
CA MET A 282 3.07 25.33 13.00
C MET A 282 4.03 24.22 12.55
N ALA A 283 5.11 24.06 13.31
CA ALA A 283 6.00 22.92 13.25
C ALA A 283 5.43 21.76 14.07
N TRP A 284 5.73 20.54 13.63
CA TRP A 284 5.25 19.31 14.23
C TRP A 284 6.44 18.44 14.61
N GLU A 285 6.33 17.66 15.67
CA GLU A 285 7.41 16.76 16.11
C GLU A 285 6.90 15.38 16.50
N ILE A 286 7.79 14.40 16.40
CA ILE A 286 7.54 13.00 16.77
C ILE A 286 7.70 12.83 18.27
N ARG A 287 6.74 12.16 18.91
CA ARG A 287 6.78 11.80 20.33
C ARG A 287 6.71 10.30 20.49
N VAL A 288 7.74 9.71 21.07
CA VAL A 288 7.75 8.29 21.41
C VAL A 288 7.16 8.13 22.80
N LEU A 289 6.05 7.42 22.92
CA LEU A 289 5.31 7.25 24.17
C LEU A 289 5.79 6.03 24.96
N ASP A 290 6.21 4.98 24.28
CA ASP A 290 6.67 3.74 24.90
C ASP A 290 8.16 3.83 25.28
N SER A 291 8.44 3.74 26.58
CA SER A 291 9.80 3.79 27.12
C SER A 291 10.70 2.68 26.59
N ASN A 292 10.15 1.50 26.29
CA ASN A 292 10.93 0.40 25.71
C ASN A 292 11.29 0.69 24.25
N LEU A 293 10.41 1.39 23.51
CA LEU A 293 10.66 1.74 22.12
C LEU A 293 11.84 2.70 21.99
N LEU A 294 12.02 3.64 22.93
CA LEU A 294 13.17 4.57 22.95
C LEU A 294 14.52 3.84 22.88
N GLN A 295 14.62 2.68 23.52
CA GLN A 295 15.83 1.86 23.58
C GLN A 295 16.05 1.03 22.31
N CYS A 296 15.05 0.91 21.44
CA CYS A 296 15.16 0.20 20.18
C CYS A 296 15.89 1.02 19.12
N ARG A 297 16.55 0.30 18.19
CA ARG A 297 17.13 0.89 16.99
C ARG A 297 16.13 0.83 15.84
N HIS A 298 16.11 1.87 15.04
CA HIS A 298 15.51 1.88 13.73
C HIS A 298 16.49 1.25 12.74
N GLU A 299 16.13 0.12 12.15
CA GLU A 299 17.07 -0.71 11.37
C GLU A 299 17.50 0.02 10.09
N GLU A 300 16.55 0.61 9.37
CA GLU A 300 16.83 1.22 8.06
C GLU A 300 17.54 2.57 8.14
N LEU A 301 17.29 3.37 9.19
CA LEU A 301 17.95 4.66 9.41
C LEU A 301 19.25 4.53 10.22
N GLY A 302 19.51 3.37 10.83
CA GLY A 302 20.67 3.13 11.70
C GLY A 302 20.68 3.92 13.01
N CYS A 303 19.61 4.66 13.33
CA CYS A 303 19.49 5.51 14.52
C CYS A 303 18.64 4.87 15.62
N SER A 304 18.57 5.48 16.81
CA SER A 304 17.66 5.05 17.88
C SER A 304 16.30 5.75 17.78
N PHE A 305 15.23 5.14 18.29
CA PHE A 305 13.95 5.84 18.43
C PHE A 305 14.04 7.00 19.43
N GLU A 306 14.96 6.96 20.39
CA GLU A 306 15.31 8.12 21.22
C GLU A 306 15.78 9.31 20.37
N SER A 307 16.58 9.10 19.32
CA SER A 307 16.98 10.19 18.42
C SER A 307 15.85 10.71 17.52
N LEU A 308 14.80 9.89 17.31
CA LEU A 308 13.59 10.30 16.60
C LEU A 308 12.62 11.05 17.51
N HIS A 309 12.73 10.86 18.83
CA HIS A 309 11.93 11.60 19.78
C HIS A 309 12.26 13.09 19.71
N THR A 310 11.24 13.94 19.68
CA THR A 310 11.33 15.41 19.48
C THR A 310 11.86 15.84 18.12
N ARG A 311 12.06 14.89 17.19
CA ARG A 311 12.48 15.23 15.83
C ARG A 311 11.35 15.96 15.11
N PRO A 312 11.63 17.13 14.48
CA PRO A 312 10.64 17.83 13.70
C PRO A 312 10.27 17.04 12.44
N LEU A 313 9.00 17.15 12.04
CA LEU A 313 8.50 16.65 10.78
C LEU A 313 8.89 17.60 9.65
N GLU A 314 9.31 17.02 8.53
CA GLU A 314 9.73 17.74 7.34
C GLU A 314 8.70 17.53 6.23
N PHE A 315 7.95 18.57 5.89
CA PHE A 315 6.96 18.53 4.83
C PHE A 315 7.47 19.30 3.60
N LEU A 316 7.30 18.74 2.40
CA LEU A 316 7.82 19.35 1.16
C LEU A 316 7.06 20.59 0.69
N ASN A 317 5.80 20.74 1.10
CA ASN A 317 4.95 21.83 0.66
C ASN A 317 4.09 22.38 1.82
N LEU A 318 3.22 23.35 1.54
CA LEU A 318 2.33 23.94 2.55
C LEU A 318 1.18 23.03 2.96
N CYS A 319 0.89 21.96 2.19
CA CYS A 319 -0.12 21.00 2.56
C CYS A 319 0.33 20.24 3.81
N LYS A 320 -0.55 20.17 4.81
CA LYS A 320 -0.32 19.47 6.08
C LYS A 320 -1.51 18.58 6.40
N PRO A 321 -1.32 17.53 7.22
CA PRO A 321 -2.44 16.85 7.81
C PRO A 321 -3.34 17.80 8.56
N ARG A 322 -4.62 17.47 8.61
CA ARG A 322 -5.55 18.29 9.37
C ARG A 322 -5.24 18.17 10.86
N GLN A 323 -5.12 19.32 11.50
CA GLN A 323 -4.81 19.44 12.92
C GLN A 323 -5.79 18.66 13.81
N ASP A 324 -7.10 18.70 13.51
CA ASP A 324 -8.12 17.98 14.27
C ASP A 324 -7.88 16.45 14.25
N PHE A 325 -7.41 15.89 13.13
CA PHE A 325 -7.09 14.47 13.02
C PHE A 325 -5.85 14.13 13.85
N MET A 326 -4.81 14.96 13.77
CA MET A 326 -3.59 14.80 14.55
C MET A 326 -3.88 14.84 16.05
N GLN A 327 -4.78 15.74 16.46
CA GLN A 327 -5.23 15.85 17.84
C GLN A 327 -6.01 14.60 18.29
N PHE A 328 -6.93 14.11 17.46
CA PHE A 328 -7.65 12.87 17.73
C PHE A 328 -6.66 11.72 17.95
N GLN A 329 -5.67 11.57 17.07
CA GLN A 329 -4.67 10.51 17.19
C GLN A 329 -3.83 10.66 18.46
N PHE A 330 -3.44 11.86 18.85
CA PHE A 330 -2.76 12.09 20.11
C PHE A 330 -3.60 11.62 21.31
N LEU A 331 -4.89 11.98 21.36
CA LEU A 331 -5.81 11.53 22.41
C LEU A 331 -5.99 10.00 22.41
N LEU A 332 -6.09 9.39 21.23
CA LEU A 332 -6.16 7.94 21.08
C LEU A 332 -4.89 7.27 21.60
N CYS A 333 -3.71 7.83 21.30
CA CYS A 333 -2.45 7.32 21.80
C CYS A 333 -2.35 7.41 23.32
N LEU A 334 -2.78 8.51 23.94
CA LEU A 334 -2.84 8.63 25.40
C LEU A 334 -3.80 7.61 26.03
N ALA A 335 -4.96 7.37 25.42
CA ALA A 335 -5.92 6.38 25.90
C ALA A 335 -5.37 4.94 25.80
N ILE A 336 -4.73 4.58 24.69
CA ILE A 336 -4.14 3.25 24.52
C ILE A 336 -2.93 3.05 25.42
N SER A 337 -2.07 4.05 25.54
CA SER A 337 -0.86 3.99 26.36
C SER A 337 -1.17 3.93 27.85
N SER A 338 -2.26 4.53 28.34
CA SER A 338 -2.69 4.39 29.74
C SER A 338 -3.24 3.00 30.08
N GLY A 339 -3.72 2.25 29.08
CA GLY A 339 -4.05 0.82 29.21
C GLY A 339 -2.86 -0.12 29.03
N LYS A 340 -1.71 0.38 28.54
CA LYS A 340 -0.47 -0.38 28.33
C LYS A 340 0.57 0.03 29.36
N ASN A 341 1.52 -0.84 29.68
CA ASN A 341 2.59 -0.50 30.64
C ASN A 341 3.75 0.25 29.95
N PHE A 342 3.48 1.43 29.38
CA PHE A 342 4.48 2.24 28.63
C PHE A 342 5.44 3.03 29.54
N GLY A 343 5.29 2.89 30.86
CA GLY A 343 6.03 3.64 31.88
C GLY A 343 5.23 4.86 32.33
N LYS A 344 4.79 4.85 33.60
CA LYS A 344 3.92 5.89 34.15
C LYS A 344 4.57 7.29 34.10
N GLU A 345 5.82 7.40 34.54
CA GLU A 345 6.56 8.67 34.56
C GLU A 345 6.69 9.28 33.16
N ARG A 346 6.97 8.44 32.16
CA ARG A 346 7.03 8.85 30.76
C ARG A 346 5.67 9.37 30.29
N MET A 347 4.60 8.64 30.59
CA MET A 347 3.27 9.07 30.20
C MET A 347 2.84 10.39 30.85
N ASP A 348 3.12 10.57 32.15
CA ASP A 348 2.83 11.83 32.86
C ASP A 348 3.59 13.02 32.23
N LEU A 349 4.83 12.79 31.80
CA LEU A 349 5.64 13.78 31.07
C LEU A 349 5.03 14.10 29.69
N GLU A 350 4.67 13.09 28.89
CA GLU A 350 4.11 13.27 27.55
C GLU A 350 2.71 13.91 27.58
N VAL A 351 1.89 13.60 28.59
CA VAL A 351 0.61 14.31 28.83
C VAL A 351 0.87 15.78 29.09
N SER A 352 1.78 16.09 30.02
CA SER A 352 2.10 17.48 30.39
C SER A 352 2.67 18.27 29.21
N GLN A 353 3.57 17.66 28.43
CA GLN A 353 4.14 18.28 27.23
C GLN A 353 3.11 18.44 26.12
N GLY A 354 2.33 17.41 25.84
CA GLY A 354 1.25 17.46 24.86
C GLY A 354 0.22 18.55 25.19
N CYS A 355 -0.22 18.66 26.44
CA CYS A 355 -1.13 19.74 26.86
C CYS A 355 -0.57 21.13 26.57
N ARG A 356 0.72 21.37 26.87
CA ARG A 356 1.39 22.65 26.54
C ARG A 356 1.47 22.87 25.03
N SER A 357 1.91 21.86 24.29
CA SER A 357 2.04 21.89 22.84
C SER A 357 0.72 22.20 22.14
N TRP A 358 -0.35 21.48 22.47
CA TRP A 358 -1.68 21.72 21.90
C TRP A 358 -2.28 23.07 22.32
N GLY A 359 -1.80 23.66 23.42
CA GLY A 359 -2.10 25.04 23.83
C GLY A 359 -1.51 26.13 22.92
N LEU A 360 -0.51 25.82 22.07
CA LEU A 360 0.08 26.77 21.10
C LEU A 360 -0.87 27.14 19.95
N LEU A 361 -2.04 26.49 19.88
CA LEU A 361 -3.03 26.66 18.83
C LEU A 361 -4.05 27.71 19.28
N ILE A 362 -3.84 28.95 18.81
CA ILE A 362 -4.47 30.20 19.27
C ILE A 362 -5.95 30.30 18.88
N GLU A 363 -6.39 29.64 17.81
CA GLU A 363 -7.79 29.72 17.36
C GLU A 363 -8.69 28.71 18.11
N GLY A 364 -9.41 29.18 19.13
CA GLY A 364 -10.63 28.52 19.62
C GLY A 364 -10.46 27.38 20.63
N GLY A 365 -9.47 27.46 21.53
CA GLY A 365 -9.32 26.49 22.63
C GLY A 365 -8.68 25.18 22.18
N GLY A 366 -7.44 25.25 21.67
CA GLY A 366 -6.70 24.19 20.98
C GLY A 366 -6.93 22.75 21.46
N ILE A 367 -6.82 22.45 22.77
CA ILE A 367 -7.07 21.08 23.29
C ILE A 367 -8.56 20.70 23.42
N PHE A 368 -9.43 21.69 23.53
CA PHE A 368 -10.83 21.56 23.92
C PHE A 368 -11.75 21.22 22.75
N ARG A 369 -11.39 21.55 21.51
CA ARG A 369 -12.27 21.35 20.34
C ARG A 369 -12.57 19.87 20.07
N VAL A 370 -11.54 19.07 19.77
CA VAL A 370 -11.72 17.62 19.53
C VAL A 370 -12.03 16.90 20.84
N ARG A 371 -11.49 17.35 21.98
CA ARG A 371 -11.85 16.80 23.31
C ARG A 371 -13.35 16.88 23.56
N LYS A 372 -13.99 18.04 23.34
CA LYS A 372 -15.43 18.22 23.56
C LYS A 372 -16.24 17.29 22.65
N ALA A 373 -15.89 17.20 21.37
CA ALA A 373 -16.56 16.29 20.44
C ALA A 373 -16.40 14.82 20.85
N VAL A 374 -15.19 14.40 21.23
CA VAL A 374 -14.92 13.04 21.71
C VAL A 374 -15.72 12.74 22.99
N LEU A 375 -15.76 13.65 23.96
CA LEU A 375 -16.54 13.49 25.19
C LEU A 375 -18.05 13.42 24.91
N GLN A 376 -18.56 14.27 24.02
CA GLN A 376 -19.98 14.27 23.62
C GLN A 376 -20.40 12.97 22.94
N GLU A 377 -19.56 12.43 22.04
CA GLU A 377 -19.82 11.14 21.42
C GLU A 377 -19.77 10.01 22.45
N MET A 378 -18.79 10.03 23.34
CA MET A 378 -18.71 9.05 24.43
C MET A 378 -19.93 9.05 25.34
N ASP A 379 -20.46 10.22 25.70
CA ASP A 379 -21.69 10.34 26.51
C ASP A 379 -22.88 9.70 25.79
N GLN A 380 -23.02 9.91 24.48
CA GLN A 380 -24.06 9.26 23.67
C GLN A 380 -23.91 7.72 23.64
N TYR A 381 -22.68 7.20 23.60
CA TYR A 381 -22.41 5.76 23.64
C TYR A 381 -22.64 5.14 25.03
N SER A 382 -22.30 5.84 26.11
CA SER A 382 -22.51 5.37 27.48
C SER A 382 -24.00 5.20 27.86
N GLY A 383 -24.89 5.94 27.18
CA GLY A 383 -26.35 5.86 27.34
C GLY A 383 -27.06 4.77 26.53
N ARG A 384 -26.39 4.12 25.56
CA ARG A 384 -27.00 3.10 24.69
C ARG A 384 -26.40 1.71 24.94
N ARG A 385 -27.20 0.76 25.45
CA ARG A 385 -26.87 -0.67 25.39
C ARG A 385 -26.94 -1.14 23.93
N LEU A 386 -25.81 -1.11 23.22
CA LEU A 386 -25.74 -1.64 21.86
C LEU A 386 -25.63 -3.18 21.90
N PRO A 387 -26.42 -3.92 21.08
CA PRO A 387 -26.32 -5.37 20.98
C PRO A 387 -25.16 -5.76 20.04
N GLY A 388 -24.28 -6.65 20.51
CA GLY A 388 -23.41 -7.48 19.66
C GLY A 388 -22.09 -6.86 19.16
N HIS A 389 -20.99 -7.30 19.78
CA HIS A 389 -19.64 -7.49 19.23
C HIS A 389 -19.08 -6.55 18.13
N HIS A 390 -18.96 -5.26 18.39
CA HIS A 390 -17.79 -4.48 17.94
C HIS A 390 -17.50 -3.40 18.98
N THR A 391 -16.49 -3.60 19.83
CA THR A 391 -15.96 -2.53 20.70
C THR A 391 -15.31 -1.47 19.80
N SER A 392 -16.06 -0.41 19.47
CA SER A 392 -15.53 0.79 18.80
C SER A 392 -14.35 1.33 19.61
N LYS A 393 -13.27 1.76 18.94
CA LYS A 393 -12.10 2.37 19.62
C LYS A 393 -12.51 3.61 20.44
N ILE A 394 -13.62 4.26 20.09
CA ILE A 394 -14.20 5.37 20.85
C ILE A 394 -14.73 4.90 22.22
N SER A 395 -15.29 3.69 22.30
CA SER A 395 -15.71 3.07 23.58
C SER A 395 -14.52 2.77 24.51
N ILE A 396 -13.35 2.47 23.96
CA ILE A 396 -12.11 2.23 24.72
C ILE A 396 -11.57 3.54 25.32
N MET A 397 -11.75 4.68 24.65
CA MET A 397 -11.25 5.98 25.10
C MET A 397 -12.01 6.51 26.34
N ALA A 398 -13.22 6.01 26.60
CA ALA A 398 -14.17 6.69 27.48
C ALA A 398 -13.78 6.77 28.97
N PRO A 399 -13.41 5.68 29.65
CA PRO A 399 -13.03 5.73 31.06
C PRO A 399 -11.66 6.41 31.29
N LEU A 400 -10.82 6.49 30.25
CA LEU A 400 -9.42 6.88 30.34
C LEU A 400 -9.22 8.37 30.04
N LEU A 401 -9.96 8.95 29.09
CA LEU A 401 -9.95 10.40 28.87
C LEU A 401 -10.54 11.15 30.07
N ALA A 402 -11.57 10.61 30.73
CA ALA A 402 -12.08 11.16 31.98
C ALA A 402 -11.00 11.21 33.10
N ARG A 403 -10.05 10.26 33.08
CA ARG A 403 -8.96 10.17 34.05
C ARG A 403 -7.74 11.04 33.69
N ILE A 404 -7.43 11.18 32.41
CA ILE A 404 -6.34 12.05 31.90
C ILE A 404 -6.70 13.53 32.04
N PHE A 405 -7.98 13.88 31.93
CA PHE A 405 -8.42 15.28 31.86
C PHE A 405 -9.24 15.78 33.07
N ASN A 406 -9.26 15.01 34.17
CA ASN A 406 -9.64 15.51 35.50
C ASN A 406 -8.51 16.31 36.18
N VAL A 407 -7.43 16.64 35.45
CA VAL A 407 -6.51 17.71 35.86
C VAL A 407 -7.27 19.01 35.66
N GLU A 408 -7.56 19.66 36.78
CA GLU A 408 -8.40 20.86 36.92
C GLU A 408 -8.21 21.86 35.78
N GLU A 409 -9.34 22.39 35.26
CA GLU A 409 -9.30 23.58 34.42
C GLU A 409 -8.51 24.66 35.17
N PRO A 410 -7.50 25.30 34.58
CA PRO A 410 -6.92 26.48 35.20
C PRO A 410 -8.06 27.47 35.36
N ASN A 411 -8.36 27.85 36.61
CA ASN A 411 -9.28 28.94 36.87
C ASN A 411 -8.82 30.13 36.02
N GLU A 412 -9.66 30.56 35.09
CA GLU A 412 -9.52 31.85 34.43
C GLU A 412 -9.77 32.92 35.50
N ASP A 413 -8.70 33.34 36.18
CA ASP A 413 -8.65 34.57 36.99
C ASP A 413 -8.30 35.78 36.11
#